data_AF-U2SMA8-F1
#
_entry.id   AF-U2SMA8-F1
#
_cell.length_a   1.000
_cell.length_b   1.000
_cell.length_c   1.000
_cell.angle_alpha   90.00
_cell.angle_beta   90.00
_cell.angle_gamma   90.00
#
_symmetry.space_group_name_H-M   'P 1'
#
loop_
_entity.id
_entity.type
_entity.pdbx_description
1 polymer ?
#
loop_
_entity_poly.entity_id
_entity_poly.type
_entity_poly.pdbx_seq_one_letter_code
_entity_poly.pdbx_strand_id
1 'polypeptide(L)' 'LRAAVAAATSALPQDVRERLGSVSAGSVDSISFLLDGGTTIFWGGAEQSAEKASVIEVLLARGGDYTTYDVSAPSRPAAS' A
#
# COMPACT_ATOMS: atom_id res chain seq x y z
N LEU A 1 -9.14 -7.52 -12.45
CA LEU A 1 -8.20 -6.40 -12.24
C LEU A 1 -8.87 -5.15 -11.68
N ARG A 2 -9.75 -4.44 -12.42
CA ARG A 2 -10.37 -3.17 -11.97
C ARG A 2 -10.99 -3.21 -10.57
N ALA A 3 -11.79 -4.24 -10.26
CA ALA A 3 -12.43 -4.39 -8.95
C ALA A 3 -11.41 -4.59 -7.80
N ALA A 4 -10.34 -5.35 -8.04
CA ALA A 4 -9.28 -5.56 -7.05
C ALA A 4 -8.52 -4.26 -6.77
N VAL A 5 -8.18 -3.51 -7.83
CA VAL A 5 -7.56 -2.18 -7.71
C VAL A 5 -8.46 -1.23 -6.92
N ALA A 6 -9.76 -1.16 -7.26
CA ALA A 6 -10.71 -0.30 -6.55
C ALA A 6 -10.81 -0.68 -5.06
N ALA A 7 -10.91 -1.97 -4.74
CA ALA A 7 -10.97 -2.45 -3.37
C ALA A 7 -9.70 -2.12 -2.58
N ALA A 8 -8.51 -2.33 -3.16
CA ALA A 8 -7.24 -1.99 -2.54
C ALA A 8 -7.10 -0.47 -2.30
N THR A 9 -7.40 0.36 -3.30
CA THR A 9 -7.37 1.82 -3.17
C THR A 9 -8.37 2.32 -2.11
N SER A 10 -9.57 1.74 -2.05
CA SER A 10 -10.58 2.06 -1.04
C SER A 10 -10.21 1.60 0.36
N ALA A 11 -9.25 0.69 0.51
CA ALA A 11 -8.77 0.24 1.81
C ALA A 11 -7.58 1.04 2.34
N LEU A 12 -6.89 1.81 1.50
CA LEU A 12 -5.84 2.71 1.98
C LEU A 12 -6.36 3.62 3.10
N PRO A 13 -5.57 3.88 4.15
CA PRO A 13 -5.86 4.94 5.11
C PRO A 13 -6.12 6.26 4.40
N GLN A 14 -6.99 7.11 4.96
CA GLN A 14 -7.38 8.36 4.30
C GLN A 14 -6.15 9.23 3.97
N ASP A 15 -5.28 9.47 4.95
CA ASP A 15 -4.07 10.28 4.78
C ASP A 15 -3.10 9.71 3.75
N VAL A 16 -3.05 8.38 3.60
CA VAL A 16 -2.23 7.70 2.58
C VAL A 16 -2.87 7.86 1.19
N ARG A 17 -4.19 7.73 1.10
CA ARG A 17 -4.94 7.92 -0.15
C ARG A 17 -4.86 9.35 -0.66
N GLU A 18 -4.85 10.34 0.23
CA GLU A 18 -4.71 11.76 -0.14
C GLU A 18 -3.34 12.07 -0.77
N ARG A 19 -2.32 11.26 -0.46
CA ARG A 19 -0.96 11.34 -1.03
C ARG A 19 -0.77 10.44 -2.23
N LEU A 20 -1.81 9.78 -2.73
CA LEU A 20 -1.68 8.79 -3.80
C LEU A 20 -1.46 9.47 -5.14
N GLY A 21 -0.25 9.37 -5.67
CA GLY A 21 0.10 9.90 -7.00
C GLY A 21 -0.32 8.97 -8.14
N SER A 22 -0.07 7.66 -8.01
CA SER A 22 -0.53 6.68 -9.01
C SER A 22 -0.72 5.27 -8.44
N VAL A 23 -1.52 4.47 -9.15
CA VAL A 23 -1.72 3.05 -8.87
C VAL A 23 -1.22 2.24 -10.06
N SER A 24 -0.43 1.21 -9.79
CA SER A 24 -0.02 0.23 -10.80
C SER A 24 -0.55 -1.15 -10.42
N ALA A 25 -0.95 -1.93 -11.42
CA ALA A 25 -1.31 -3.32 -11.19
C ALA A 25 -1.04 -4.17 -12.43
N GLY A 26 -0.19 -5.20 -12.27
CA GLY A 26 0.08 -6.19 -13.33
C GLY A 26 -0.95 -7.33 -13.36
N SER A 27 -1.53 -7.63 -12.19
CA SER A 27 -2.46 -8.73 -11.97
C SER A 27 -3.30 -8.45 -10.72
N VAL A 28 -4.25 -9.32 -10.38
CA VAL A 28 -5.13 -9.13 -9.21
C VAL A 28 -4.41 -9.30 -7.87
N ASP A 29 -3.25 -9.94 -7.87
CA ASP A 29 -2.35 -10.21 -6.74
C ASP A 29 -1.09 -9.33 -6.75
N SER A 30 -0.97 -8.40 -7.71
CA SER A 30 0.16 -7.49 -7.84
C SER A 30 -0.35 -6.07 -8.07
N ILE A 31 -0.63 -5.38 -6.96
CA ILE A 31 -1.02 -3.97 -6.90
C ILE A 31 0.06 -3.22 -6.11
N SER A 32 0.44 -2.04 -6.60
CA SER A 32 1.31 -1.11 -5.89
C SER A 32 0.80 0.32 -5.99
N PHE A 33 1.15 1.11 -4.99
CA PHE A 33 0.79 2.51 -4.86
C PHE A 33 2.07 3.36 -4.84
N LEU A 34 2.14 4.34 -5.73
CA LEU A 34 3.17 5.38 -5.66
C LEU A 34 2.57 6.60 -4.97
N LEU A 35 3.13 6.98 -3.84
CA LEU A 35 2.77 8.19 -3.13
C LEU A 35 3.55 9.39 -3.68
N ASP A 36 2.98 10.57 -3.48
CA ASP A 36 3.65 11.85 -3.67
C ASP A 36 4.93 11.88 -2.82
N GLY A 37 6.03 12.30 -3.44
CA GLY A 37 7.37 12.23 -2.84
C GLY A 37 8.17 10.97 -3.18
N GLY A 38 7.60 10.04 -3.96
CA GLY A 38 8.34 8.90 -4.54
C GLY A 38 8.31 7.60 -3.73
N THR A 39 7.61 7.58 -2.60
CA THR A 39 7.45 6.37 -1.79
C THR A 39 6.56 5.35 -2.50
N THR A 40 7.00 4.10 -2.60
CA THR A 40 6.22 2.99 -3.16
C THR A 40 5.71 2.07 -2.06
N ILE A 41 4.42 1.72 -2.11
CA ILE A 41 3.80 0.69 -1.27
C ILE A 41 3.44 -0.51 -2.14
N PHE A 42 4.05 -1.66 -1.87
CA PHE A 42 3.65 -2.94 -2.46
C PHE A 42 2.50 -3.53 -1.65
N TRP A 43 1.34 -3.65 -2.29
CA TRP A 43 0.10 -4.08 -1.63
C TRP A 43 -0.22 -5.56 -1.88
N GLY A 44 0.26 -6.13 -2.99
CA GLY A 44 -0.16 -7.47 -3.42
C GLY A 44 -1.60 -7.44 -3.94
N GLY A 45 -2.45 -8.37 -3.49
CA GLY A 45 -3.88 -8.37 -3.83
C GLY A 45 -4.78 -7.61 -2.85
N ALA A 46 -6.08 -7.63 -3.09
CA ALA A 46 -7.07 -6.94 -2.26
C ALA A 46 -7.47 -7.70 -0.98
N GLU A 47 -7.06 -8.96 -0.84
CA GLU A 47 -7.20 -9.73 0.39
C GLU A 47 -6.45 -9.09 1.56
N GLN A 48 -6.95 -9.30 2.78
CA GLN A 48 -6.38 -8.78 4.03
C GLN A 48 -6.21 -7.25 4.06
N SER A 49 -6.90 -6.51 3.19
CA SER A 49 -6.67 -5.07 3.01
C SER A 49 -6.87 -4.23 4.29
N ALA A 50 -7.73 -4.65 5.21
CA ALA A 50 -7.88 -3.98 6.51
C ALA A 50 -6.61 -4.11 7.39
N GLU A 51 -5.98 -5.28 7.38
CA GLU A 51 -4.73 -5.53 8.10
C GLU A 51 -3.57 -4.78 7.43
N LYS A 52 -3.47 -4.87 6.10
CA LYS A 52 -2.49 -4.11 5.30
C LYS A 52 -2.58 -2.61 5.56
N ALA A 53 -3.81 -2.06 5.65
CA ALA A 53 -4.07 -0.67 5.99
C ALA A 53 -3.54 -0.30 7.38
N SER A 54 -3.84 -1.13 8.38
CA SER A 54 -3.35 -0.91 9.76
C SER A 54 -1.82 -0.97 9.83
N VAL A 55 -1.20 -1.89 9.08
CA VAL A 55 0.25 -2.04 9.03
C VAL A 55 0.90 -0.82 8.38
N ILE A 56 0.38 -0.33 7.25
CA ILE A 56 0.99 0.83 6.58
C ILE A 56 0.87 2.11 7.42
N GLU A 57 -0.23 2.31 8.16
CA GLU A 57 -0.36 3.42 9.12
C GLU A 57 0.77 3.38 10.16
N VAL A 58 1.00 2.20 10.76
CA VAL A 58 2.03 2.03 11.78
C VAL A 58 3.44 2.23 11.20
N LEU A 59 3.72 1.70 10.02
CA LEU A 59 5.04 1.82 9.40
C LEU A 59 5.36 3.27 9.03
N LEU A 60 4.41 4.00 8.43
CA LEU A 60 4.58 5.41 8.10
C LEU A 60 4.70 6.28 9.36
N ALA A 61 3.95 5.96 10.42
CA ALA A 61 4.02 6.69 11.69
C ALA A 61 5.35 6.47 12.44
N ARG A 62 6.00 5.32 12.28
CA ARG A 62 7.36 5.07 12.82
C ARG A 62 8.41 5.98 12.17
N GLY A 63 8.16 6.45 10.95
CA GLY A 63 9.09 7.26 10.19
C GLY A 63 10.32 6.50 9.72
N GLY A 64 11.31 7.25 9.24
CA GLY A 64 12.54 6.74 8.64
C GLY A 64 12.67 7.17 7.17
N ASP A 65 13.89 7.16 6.66
CA ASP A 65 14.21 7.53 5.28
C ASP A 65 13.94 6.36 4.31
N TYR A 66 12.75 5.74 4.43
CA TYR A 66 12.32 4.63 3.60
C TYR A 66 11.55 5.13 2.38
N THR A 67 11.86 4.56 1.23
CA THR A 67 11.17 4.86 -0.03
C THR A 67 10.31 3.70 -0.50
N THR A 68 10.40 2.55 0.17
CA THR A 68 9.61 1.36 -0.14
C THR A 68 9.00 0.77 1.12
N TYR A 69 7.72 0.39 1.02
CA TYR A 69 7.01 -0.37 2.03
C TYR A 69 6.35 -1.58 1.37
N ASP A 70 6.67 -2.80 1.82
CA ASP A 70 5.99 -4.01 1.37
C ASP A 70 5.05 -4.49 2.48
N VAL A 71 3.75 -4.42 2.19
CA VAL A 71 2.67 -4.90 3.05
C VAL A 71 1.87 -6.01 2.36
N SER A 72 2.38 -6.58 1.28
CA SER A 72 1.72 -7.68 0.56
C SER A 72 1.47 -8.90 1.45
N ALA A 73 2.36 -9.14 2.42
CA ALA A 73 2.20 -10.05 3.54
C ALA A 73 2.14 -9.26 4.87
N PRO A 74 0.95 -8.85 5.35
CA PRO A 74 0.83 -7.93 6.48
C PRO A 74 1.39 -8.46 7.81
N SER A 75 1.47 -9.79 7.97
CA SER A 75 2.11 -10.42 9.14
C SER A 75 3.64 -10.33 9.15
N ARG A 76 4.27 -10.00 8.02
CA ARG A 76 5.73 -9.88 7.85
C ARG A 76 6.07 -8.72 6.90
N PRO A 77 5.78 -7.48 7.27
CA PRO A 77 6.04 -6.34 6.41
C PRO A 77 7.54 -6.00 6.33
N ALA A 78 7.93 -5.28 5.29
CA ALA A 78 9.28 -4.74 5.12
C ALA A 78 9.25 -3.26 4.76
N ALA A 79 10.30 -2.53 5.17
CA ALA A 79 10.52 -1.14 4.78
C ALA A 79 12.01 -0.92 4.47
N SER A 80 12.32 -0.18 3.41
CA SER A 80 13.68 0.10 2.93
C SER A 80 13.80 1.43 2.22
#